data_AF-A0A3E1IEV5-F1
#
_entry.id   AF-A0A3E1IEV5-F1
#
_cell.length_a   1.000
_cell.length_b   1.000
_cell.length_c   1.000
_cell.angle_alpha   90.00
_cell.angle_beta   90.00
_cell.angle_gamma   90.00
#
_symmetry.space_group_name_H-M   'P 1'
#
loop_
_entity.id
_entity.type
_entity.pdbx_description
1 polymer ?
#
loop_
_entity_poly.entity_id
_entity_poly.type
_entity_poly.pdbx_seq_one_letter_code
_entity_poly.pdbx_strand_id
1 'polypeptide(L)'
;MFELPPNLPPVKPVSESVIEQCVSYSSQYFRINSNVIKAIILVEGGKSGTMSRNSNGTYDMGVMQINTIHLPDIQRKYPTVTWRDVAYDPCVNIGIGTWILSKRLKETNDYWVGVGNYHSKTPKYRNRYLKKIYKAYNGLLKRKGKLK
;
A
#
# COMPACT_ATOMS: atom_id res chain seq x y z
N MET A 1 14.08 16.33 -8.16
CA MET A 1 13.20 15.40 -8.91
C MET A 1 13.69 13.99 -8.58
N PHE A 2 12.80 13.00 -8.41
CA PHE A 2 13.25 11.61 -8.19
C PHE A 2 13.62 11.01 -9.55
N GLU A 3 14.88 10.64 -9.72
CA GLU A 3 15.39 10.08 -10.97
C GLU A 3 15.61 8.58 -10.84
N LEU A 4 15.04 7.83 -11.76
CA LEU A 4 15.23 6.39 -11.84
C LEU A 4 16.48 6.04 -12.63
N PRO A 5 17.21 4.97 -12.24
CA PRO A 5 18.26 4.44 -13.08
C PRO A 5 17.67 3.93 -14.42
N PRO A 6 18.44 3.98 -15.52
CA PRO A 6 17.93 3.68 -16.86
C PRO A 6 17.46 2.24 -17.05
N ASN A 7 18.04 1.29 -16.30
CA ASN A 7 17.74 -0.13 -16.40
C ASN A 7 17.22 -0.66 -15.06
N LEU A 8 15.90 -0.84 -14.97
CA LEU A 8 15.24 -1.41 -13.81
C LEU A 8 15.02 -2.93 -13.98
N PRO A 9 15.21 -3.73 -12.92
CA PRO A 9 14.79 -5.12 -12.94
C PRO A 9 13.30 -5.27 -13.29
N PRO A 10 12.90 -6.38 -13.93
CA PRO A 10 11.54 -6.56 -14.42
C PRO A 10 10.53 -6.65 -13.27
N VAL A 11 9.31 -6.20 -13.56
CA VAL A 11 8.16 -6.32 -12.66
C VAL A 11 7.75 -7.78 -12.54
N LYS A 12 7.57 -8.27 -11.30
CA LYS A 12 7.19 -9.67 -11.02
C LYS A 12 5.92 -9.76 -10.18
N PRO A 13 4.97 -10.66 -10.50
CA PRO A 13 3.86 -10.94 -9.60
C PRO A 13 4.41 -11.47 -8.26
N VAL A 14 3.73 -11.13 -7.17
CA VAL A 14 4.04 -11.65 -5.84
C VAL A 14 3.09 -12.80 -5.55
N SER A 15 3.59 -13.91 -5.01
CA SER A 15 2.74 -15.04 -4.68
C SER A 15 1.73 -14.69 -3.58
N GLU A 16 0.56 -15.33 -3.61
CA GLU A 16 -0.47 -15.10 -2.60
C GLU A 16 0.03 -15.43 -1.19
N SER A 17 0.83 -16.50 -1.04
CA SER A 17 1.43 -16.87 0.26
C SER A 17 2.33 -15.78 0.85
N VAL A 18 3.14 -15.10 0.02
CA VAL A 18 3.99 -13.99 0.47
C VAL A 18 3.12 -12.81 0.89
N ILE A 19 2.12 -12.44 0.09
CA ILE A 19 1.18 -11.37 0.44
C ILE A 19 0.50 -11.66 1.78
N GLU A 20 0.00 -12.88 1.97
CA GLU A 20 -0.66 -13.31 3.21
C GLU A 20 0.25 -13.19 4.44
N GLN A 21 1.49 -13.65 4.35
CA GLN A 21 2.47 -13.56 5.43
C GLN A 21 2.82 -12.11 5.78
N CYS A 22 3.19 -11.30 4.78
CA CYS A 22 3.56 -9.89 5.00
C CYS A 22 2.38 -9.07 5.55
N VAL A 23 1.15 -9.33 5.06
CA VAL A 23 -0.07 -8.69 5.57
C VAL A 23 -0.36 -9.13 7.00
N SER A 24 -0.25 -10.42 7.31
CA SER A 24 -0.50 -10.93 8.66
C SER A 24 0.42 -10.26 9.68
N TYR A 25 1.72 -10.19 9.37
CA TYR A 25 2.70 -9.52 10.22
C TYR A 25 2.38 -8.03 10.40
N SER A 26 2.14 -7.31 9.30
CA SER A 26 1.83 -5.88 9.33
C SER A 26 0.51 -5.57 10.06
N SER A 27 -0.50 -6.40 9.86
CA SER A 27 -1.81 -6.31 10.53
C SER A 27 -1.66 -6.41 12.04
N GLN A 28 -0.89 -7.38 12.54
CA GLN A 28 -0.64 -7.57 13.96
C GLN A 28 0.17 -6.41 14.54
N TYR A 29 1.26 -6.02 13.88
CA TYR A 29 2.16 -4.96 14.35
C TYR A 29 1.46 -3.60 14.45
N PHE A 30 0.70 -3.21 13.43
CA PHE A 30 0.01 -1.91 13.39
C PHE A 30 -1.41 -1.94 13.97
N ARG A 31 -1.93 -3.12 14.37
CA ARG A 31 -3.31 -3.33 14.83
C ARG A 31 -4.36 -2.85 13.84
N ILE A 32 -4.14 -3.11 12.55
CA ILE A 32 -5.06 -2.77 11.45
C ILE A 32 -5.65 -4.06 10.89
N ASN A 33 -6.95 -4.07 10.59
CA ASN A 33 -7.63 -5.24 10.05
C ASN A 33 -6.98 -5.72 8.73
N SER A 34 -6.54 -7.00 8.70
CA SER A 34 -5.85 -7.59 7.55
C SER A 34 -6.62 -7.47 6.23
N ASN A 35 -7.95 -7.55 6.28
CA ASN A 35 -8.78 -7.46 5.08
C ASN A 35 -8.79 -6.03 4.51
N VAL A 36 -8.58 -5.00 5.33
CA VAL A 36 -8.43 -3.61 4.85
C VAL A 36 -7.10 -3.47 4.09
N ILE A 37 -6.01 -4.01 4.63
CA ILE A 37 -4.69 -4.00 3.97
C ILE A 37 -4.77 -4.76 2.64
N LYS A 38 -5.38 -5.96 2.62
CA LYS A 38 -5.60 -6.73 1.37
C LYS A 38 -6.48 -6.00 0.38
N ALA A 39 -7.54 -5.31 0.84
CA ALA A 39 -8.40 -4.53 -0.04
C ALA A 39 -7.62 -3.39 -0.71
N ILE A 40 -6.71 -2.72 0.02
CA ILE A 40 -5.79 -1.72 -0.55
C ILE A 40 -4.90 -2.38 -1.60
N ILE A 41 -4.20 -3.47 -1.27
CA ILE A 41 -3.32 -4.19 -2.22
C ILE A 41 -4.08 -4.54 -3.51
N LEU A 42 -5.31 -5.05 -3.41
CA LEU A 42 -6.14 -5.39 -4.57
C LEU A 42 -6.54 -4.18 -5.40
N VAL A 43 -6.80 -3.03 -4.76
CA VAL A 43 -7.19 -1.80 -5.45
C VAL A 43 -6.01 -1.09 -6.10
N GLU A 44 -4.84 -1.11 -5.46
CA GLU A 44 -3.60 -0.57 -6.01
C GLU A 44 -3.08 -1.43 -7.18
N GLY A 45 -3.19 -2.75 -7.07
CA GLY A 45 -2.85 -3.67 -8.16
C GLY A 45 -1.36 -3.69 -8.53
N GLY A 46 -0.50 -3.17 -7.65
CA GLY A 46 0.94 -3.14 -7.82
C GLY A 46 1.57 -4.53 -7.73
N LYS A 47 2.79 -4.64 -8.23
CA LYS A 47 3.61 -5.86 -8.24
C LYS A 47 5.01 -5.53 -7.71
N SER A 48 5.82 -6.55 -7.45
CA SER A 48 7.23 -6.34 -7.12
C SER A 48 7.93 -5.65 -8.29
N GLY A 49 8.60 -4.53 -8.01
CA GLY A 49 9.30 -3.71 -9.00
C GLY A 49 8.43 -2.72 -9.77
N THR A 50 7.13 -2.62 -9.49
CA THR A 50 6.28 -1.61 -10.16
C THR A 50 6.77 -0.20 -9.81
N MET A 51 6.98 0.62 -10.86
CA MET A 51 7.33 2.04 -10.77
C MET A 51 6.40 2.83 -11.69
N SER A 52 5.24 3.26 -11.19
CA SER A 52 4.22 3.97 -12.00
C SER A 52 4.50 5.47 -12.00
N ARG A 53 4.84 6.07 -13.14
CA ARG A 53 5.17 7.51 -13.23
C ARG A 53 3.92 8.38 -13.16
N ASN A 54 3.94 9.36 -12.27
CA ASN A 54 2.92 10.39 -12.15
C ASN A 54 3.27 11.65 -12.96
N SER A 55 2.27 12.46 -13.31
CA SER A 55 2.44 13.69 -14.09
C SER A 55 3.33 14.73 -13.43
N ASN A 56 3.41 14.72 -12.09
CA ASN A 56 4.28 15.59 -11.31
C ASN A 56 5.72 15.05 -11.16
N GLY A 57 6.08 13.97 -11.87
CA GLY A 57 7.41 13.37 -11.83
C GLY A 57 7.71 12.49 -10.61
N THR A 58 6.73 12.24 -9.74
CA THR A 58 6.83 11.20 -8.69
C THR A 58 6.51 9.81 -9.24
N TYR A 59 6.81 8.77 -8.48
CA TYR A 59 6.48 7.40 -8.86
C TYR A 59 5.76 6.66 -7.74
N ASP A 60 4.82 5.80 -8.09
CA ASP A 60 4.18 4.87 -7.15
C ASP A 60 4.86 3.49 -7.20
N MET A 61 5.34 3.05 -6.04
CA MET A 61 6.28 1.95 -5.90
C MET A 61 5.62 0.67 -5.38
N GLY A 62 5.92 -0.46 -6.01
CA GLY A 62 5.67 -1.81 -5.50
C GLY A 62 4.20 -2.17 -5.28
N VAL A 63 3.96 -3.17 -4.45
CA VAL A 63 2.65 -3.84 -4.25
C VAL A 63 1.52 -2.88 -3.86
N MET A 64 1.77 -2.00 -2.89
CA MET A 64 0.82 -1.02 -2.36
C MET A 64 0.98 0.38 -2.98
N GLN A 65 1.74 0.49 -4.08
CA GLN A 65 1.89 1.75 -4.85
C GLN A 65 2.27 2.95 -3.97
N ILE A 66 3.33 2.80 -3.18
CA ILE A 66 3.82 3.86 -2.28
C ILE A 66 4.48 4.96 -3.10
N ASN A 67 3.96 6.18 -3.02
CA ASN A 67 4.51 7.30 -3.75
C ASN A 67 5.91 7.71 -3.23
N THR A 68 6.85 8.03 -4.12
CA THR A 68 8.21 8.48 -3.81
C THR A 68 8.27 9.74 -2.94
N ILE A 69 7.20 10.53 -2.86
CA ILE A 69 7.09 11.67 -1.94
C ILE A 69 7.25 11.25 -0.47
N HIS A 70 7.01 9.98 -0.15
CA HIS A 70 7.18 9.44 1.19
C HIS A 70 8.63 9.04 1.52
N LEU A 71 9.55 9.00 0.54
CA LEU A 71 10.93 8.55 0.79
C LEU A 71 11.65 9.33 1.91
N PRO A 72 11.57 10.68 2.00
CA PRO A 72 12.20 11.40 3.11
C PRO A 72 11.65 11.00 4.49
N ASP A 73 10.34 10.76 4.57
CA ASP A 73 9.67 10.30 5.78
C ASP A 73 10.04 8.86 6.14
N ILE A 74 10.13 8.00 5.13
CA ILE A 74 10.54 6.60 5.27
C ILE A 74 11.97 6.54 5.78
N GLN A 75 12.91 7.24 5.15
CA GLN A 75 14.32 7.22 5.52
C GLN A 75 14.55 7.81 6.91
N ARG A 76 13.80 8.84 7.31
CA ARG A 76 13.86 9.37 8.68
C ARG A 76 13.39 8.35 9.73
N LYS A 77 12.40 7.52 9.40
CA LYS A 77 11.86 6.51 10.33
C LYS A 77 12.61 5.18 10.30
N TYR A 78 13.10 4.79 9.12
CA TYR A 78 13.78 3.53 8.81
C TYR A 78 15.04 3.85 7.97
N PRO A 79 16.15 4.28 8.60
CA PRO A 79 17.32 4.80 7.90
C PRO A 79 17.97 3.85 6.90
N THR A 80 17.77 2.55 7.07
CA THR A 80 18.32 1.50 6.19
C THR A 80 17.41 1.15 5.02
N VAL A 81 16.15 1.61 5.00
CA VAL A 81 15.20 1.30 3.93
C VAL A 81 15.42 2.24 2.74
N THR A 82 15.72 1.66 1.59
CA THR A 82 15.93 2.38 0.34
C THR A 82 14.67 2.36 -0.53
N TRP A 83 14.63 3.21 -1.57
CA TRP A 83 13.56 3.15 -2.57
C TRP A 83 13.50 1.79 -3.29
N ARG A 84 14.65 1.10 -3.43
CA ARG A 84 14.70 -0.23 -4.05
C ARG A 84 14.00 -1.26 -3.18
N ASP A 85 14.23 -1.21 -1.87
CA ASP A 85 13.54 -2.11 -0.93
C ASP A 85 12.04 -1.87 -0.98
N VAL A 86 11.60 -0.59 -0.98
CA VAL A 86 10.18 -0.25 -1.12
C VAL A 86 9.60 -0.72 -2.46
N ALA A 87 10.35 -0.66 -3.55
CA ALA A 87 9.85 -1.06 -4.86
C ALA A 87 9.83 -2.59 -5.07
N TYR A 88 10.86 -3.30 -4.58
CA TYR A 88 11.15 -4.70 -4.97
C TYR A 88 10.97 -5.72 -3.85
N ASP A 89 10.97 -5.34 -2.58
CA ASP A 89 10.66 -6.25 -1.48
C ASP A 89 9.17 -6.13 -1.11
N PRO A 90 8.34 -7.16 -1.35
CA PRO A 90 6.92 -7.10 -1.05
C PRO A 90 6.60 -6.88 0.42
N CYS A 91 7.38 -7.46 1.33
CA CYS A 91 7.16 -7.33 2.77
C CYS A 91 7.55 -5.93 3.26
N VAL A 92 8.66 -5.36 2.77
CA VAL A 92 9.02 -3.97 3.05
C VAL A 92 7.94 -3.04 2.52
N ASN A 93 7.49 -3.23 1.27
CA ASN A 93 6.44 -2.43 0.68
C ASN A 93 5.13 -2.49 1.50
N ILE A 94 4.67 -3.69 1.86
CA ILE A 94 3.43 -3.85 2.63
C ILE A 94 3.56 -3.26 4.04
N GLY A 95 4.71 -3.44 4.69
CA GLY A 95 4.99 -2.85 6.00
C GLY A 95 4.96 -1.33 5.97
N ILE A 96 5.62 -0.72 4.98
CA ILE A 96 5.65 0.74 4.81
C ILE A 96 4.27 1.28 4.42
N GLY A 97 3.54 0.60 3.54
CA GLY A 97 2.18 0.99 3.16
C GLY A 97 1.24 0.95 4.37
N THR A 98 1.36 -0.09 5.21
CA THR A 98 0.58 -0.21 6.45
C THR A 98 0.99 0.83 7.49
N TRP A 99 2.28 1.18 7.58
CA TRP A 99 2.74 2.29 8.41
C TRP A 99 2.14 3.63 7.96
N ILE A 100 2.16 3.93 6.66
CA ILE A 100 1.54 5.14 6.10
C ILE A 100 0.04 5.15 6.40
N LEU A 101 -0.66 4.04 6.20
CA LEU A 101 -2.07 3.88 6.54
C LEU A 101 -2.31 4.17 8.03
N SER A 102 -1.46 3.65 8.93
CA SER A 102 -1.57 3.91 10.37
C SER A 102 -1.47 5.40 10.71
N LYS A 103 -0.63 6.16 9.98
CA LYS A 103 -0.55 7.62 10.12
C LYS A 103 -1.87 8.27 9.70
N ARG A 104 -2.45 7.86 8.56
CA ARG A 104 -3.74 8.40 8.05
C ARG A 104 -4.91 8.10 8.97
N LEU A 105 -4.94 6.92 9.57
CA LEU A 105 -5.95 6.55 10.55
C LEU A 105 -5.86 7.40 11.83
N LYS A 106 -4.68 7.86 12.21
CA LYS A 106 -4.49 8.75 13.39
C LYS A 106 -4.83 10.22 13.12
N GLU A 107 -4.96 10.62 11.86
CA GLU A 107 -5.30 12.00 11.48
C GLU A 107 -6.81 12.30 11.60
N THR A 108 -7.65 11.29 11.87
CA THR A 108 -9.10 11.45 11.91
C THR A 108 -9.75 10.42 12.84
N ASN A 109 -10.93 10.75 13.39
CA ASN A 109 -11.72 9.82 14.19
C ASN A 109 -12.61 8.89 13.33
N ASP A 110 -12.78 9.18 12.04
CA ASP A 110 -13.51 8.30 11.12
C ASP A 110 -12.51 7.34 10.45
N TYR A 111 -12.61 6.06 10.83
CA TYR A 111 -11.75 5.00 10.33
C TYR A 111 -11.75 4.92 8.80
N TRP A 112 -12.91 4.99 8.16
CA TRP A 112 -13.01 4.86 6.71
C TRP A 112 -12.52 6.11 5.98
N VAL A 113 -12.71 7.30 6.56
CA VAL A 113 -12.04 8.51 6.07
C VAL A 113 -10.52 8.33 6.12
N GLY A 114 -9.98 7.78 7.21
CA GLY A 114 -8.55 7.48 7.33
C GLY A 114 -8.07 6.47 6.30
N VAL A 115 -8.83 5.40 6.03
CA VAL A 115 -8.53 4.45 4.94
C VAL A 115 -8.52 5.14 3.59
N GLY A 116 -9.50 5.99 3.30
CA GLY A 116 -9.56 6.72 2.04
C GLY A 116 -8.41 7.75 1.89
N ASN A 117 -8.00 8.37 3.00
CA ASN A 117 -6.88 9.31 3.05
C ASN A 117 -5.53 8.66 2.70
N TYR A 118 -5.44 7.32 2.68
CA TYR A 118 -4.29 6.60 2.13
C TYR A 118 -4.02 7.03 0.68
N HIS A 119 -5.07 7.07 -0.15
CA HIS A 119 -4.97 7.45 -1.55
C HIS A 119 -4.99 8.97 -1.74
N SER A 120 -5.91 9.68 -1.08
CA SER A 120 -6.00 11.13 -1.18
C SER A 120 -6.82 11.73 -0.04
N LYS A 121 -6.37 12.86 0.50
CA LYS A 121 -7.14 13.64 1.49
C LYS A 121 -8.28 14.47 0.86
N THR A 122 -8.24 14.69 -0.44
CA THR A 122 -9.26 15.46 -1.16
C THR A 122 -10.55 14.63 -1.27
N PRO A 123 -11.69 15.10 -0.74
CA PRO A 123 -12.91 14.29 -0.61
C PRO A 123 -13.38 13.61 -1.91
N LYS A 124 -13.29 14.30 -3.05
CA LYS A 124 -13.68 13.76 -4.37
C LYS A 124 -12.89 12.49 -4.72
N TYR A 125 -11.57 12.53 -4.63
CA TYR A 125 -10.69 11.40 -4.96
C TYR A 125 -10.77 10.31 -3.89
N ARG A 126 -10.80 10.71 -2.62
CA ARG A 126 -11.00 9.82 -1.47
C ARG A 126 -12.24 8.95 -1.60
N ASN A 127 -13.39 9.56 -1.87
CA ASN A 127 -14.67 8.86 -1.89
C ASN A 127 -14.76 7.92 -3.09
N ARG A 128 -14.17 8.29 -4.24
CA ARG A 128 -14.04 7.39 -5.39
C ARG A 128 -13.18 6.17 -5.05
N TYR A 129 -12.07 6.37 -4.35
CA TYR A 129 -11.20 5.29 -3.91
C TYR A 129 -11.91 4.37 -2.90
N LEU A 130 -12.62 4.93 -1.92
CA LEU A 130 -13.36 4.16 -0.92
C LEU A 130 -14.42 3.24 -1.54
N LYS A 131 -15.12 3.66 -2.60
CA LYS A 131 -16.04 2.77 -3.34
C LYS A 131 -15.35 1.51 -3.84
N LYS A 132 -14.10 1.62 -4.34
CA LYS A 132 -13.30 0.48 -4.78
C LYS A 132 -12.89 -0.40 -3.59
N ILE A 133 -12.43 0.24 -2.50
CA ILE A 133 -12.05 -0.46 -1.26
C ILE A 133 -13.21 -1.26 -0.70
N TYR A 134 -14.41 -0.68 -0.58
CA TYR A 134 -15.59 -1.39 -0.09
C TYR A 134 -15.93 -2.60 -0.95
N LYS A 135 -15.86 -2.48 -2.28
CA LYS A 135 -16.08 -3.60 -3.19
C LYS A 135 -15.06 -4.73 -2.94
N ALA A 136 -13.77 -4.40 -2.86
CA ALA A 136 -12.70 -5.37 -2.62
C ALA A 136 -12.83 -6.03 -1.24
N TYR A 137 -13.04 -5.23 -0.19
CA TYR A 137 -13.22 -5.67 1.19
C TYR A 137 -14.40 -6.63 1.34
N ASN A 138 -15.56 -6.30 0.77
CA ASN A 138 -16.74 -7.17 0.81
C ASN A 138 -16.51 -8.48 0.04
N GLY A 139 -15.75 -8.45 -1.06
CA GLY A 139 -15.34 -9.66 -1.77
C GLY A 139 -14.50 -10.60 -0.89
N LEU A 140 -13.56 -10.04 -0.13
CA LEU A 140 -12.71 -10.80 0.80
C LEU A 140 -13.52 -11.44 1.94
N LEU A 141 -14.50 -10.72 2.49
CA LEU A 141 -15.38 -11.27 3.54
C LEU A 141 -16.21 -12.46 3.04
N LYS A 142 -16.77 -12.36 1.83
CA LYS A 142 -17.56 -13.45 1.23
C LYS A 142 -16.73 -14.71 0.99
N ARG A 143 -15.45 -14.57 0.64
CA ARG A 143 -14.54 -15.72 0.45
C ARG A 143 -14.28 -16.45 1.76
N LYS A 144 -13.97 -15.72 2.84
CA LYS A 144 -13.78 -16.32 4.18
C LYS A 144 -15.03 -17.03 4.71
N GLY A 145 -16.22 -16.54 4.38
CA GLY A 145 -17.49 -17.16 4.78
C GLY A 145 -17.83 -18.46 4.06
N LYS A 146 -17.19 -18.75 2.90
CA LYS A 146 -17.40 -20.00 2.12
C LYS A 146 -16.41 -21.12 2.46
N LEU A 147 -15.38 -20.81 3.24
CA LEU A 147 -14.33 -21.74 3.68
C LEU A 147 -14.61 -22.29 5.10
N LYS A 148 -15.83 -22.09 5.62
CA LYS A 148 -16.31 -22.62 6.89
C LYS A 148 -17.40 -23.65 6.64
#